data_AF-A0A5D2W109-F1
#
_entry.id   AF-A0A5D2W109-F1
#
_cell.length_a   1.000
_cell.length_b   1.000
_cell.length_c   1.000
_cell.angle_alpha   90.00
_cell.angle_beta   90.00
_cell.angle_gamma   90.00
#
_symmetry.space_group_name_H-M   'P 1'
#
loop_
_entity.id
_entity.type
_entity.pdbx_description
1 polymer ?
#
loop_
_entity_poly.entity_id
_entity_poly.type
_entity_poly.pdbx_seq_one_letter_code
_entity_poly.pdbx_strand_id
1 'polypeptide(L)'
;MGTSCRMLEKVDHACLYNHSPKKFQQLHLVGFKSIPMIYGLFNYGIGIHLLESESVPTKKEKINPKDNHISFQCSDMKQVIRKLEAMKIEYVTAVVEEGGIQVDQLFFHDPDGYMIEICNCQNLPVLPLTSCPLKLPSSSSSNTAVPSLYGRS
;
A
#
# COMPACT_ATOMS: atom_id res chain seq x y z
N MET A 1 37.10 11.61 1.06
CA MET A 1 36.28 10.99 2.13
C MET A 1 34.86 10.94 1.60
N GLY A 2 34.37 9.75 1.22
CA GLY A 2 33.05 9.60 0.62
C GLY A 2 31.97 9.75 1.69
N THR A 3 31.07 10.71 1.51
CA THR A 3 29.80 10.77 2.24
C THR A 3 28.99 9.53 1.87
N SER A 4 29.04 8.52 2.72
CA SER A 4 28.09 7.40 2.69
C SER A 4 26.71 7.98 2.94
N CYS A 5 25.96 8.21 1.86
CA CYS A 5 24.53 8.46 1.96
C CYS A 5 23.91 7.14 2.41
N ARG A 6 23.70 6.98 3.72
CA ARG A 6 22.90 5.86 4.23
C ARG A 6 21.48 6.11 3.77
N MET A 7 21.06 5.40 2.71
CA MET A 7 19.65 5.31 2.35
C MET A 7 18.89 4.59 3.48
N LEU A 8 17.57 4.80 3.53
CA LEU A 8 16.65 4.18 4.50
C LEU A 8 17.01 2.71 4.75
N GLU A 9 17.44 2.38 5.97
CA GLU A 9 17.88 1.03 6.34
C GLU A 9 16.68 0.07 6.53
N LYS A 10 15.50 0.63 6.85
CA LYS A 10 14.26 -0.12 7.06
C LYS A 10 13.04 0.78 6.79
N VAL A 11 11.99 0.20 6.22
CA VAL A 11 10.63 0.76 6.25
C VAL A 11 9.87 0.08 7.39
N ASP A 12 9.41 0.86 8.36
CA ASP A 12 8.72 0.35 9.53
C ASP A 12 7.41 1.08 9.84
N HIS A 13 7.08 2.14 9.11
CA HIS A 13 5.81 2.85 9.23
C HIS A 13 5.23 3.21 7.86
N ALA A 14 3.90 3.14 7.77
CA ALA A 14 3.10 3.69 6.69
C ALA A 14 1.94 4.51 7.29
N CYS A 15 1.34 5.40 6.50
CA CYS A 15 0.16 6.17 6.90
C CYS A 15 -0.93 6.00 5.84
N LEU A 16 -2.16 5.77 6.28
CA LEU A 16 -3.35 5.76 5.45
C LEU A 16 -4.27 6.88 5.93
N TYR A 17 -4.81 7.65 4.99
CA TYR A 17 -5.85 8.62 5.28
C TYR A 17 -7.20 7.92 5.20
N ASN A 18 -8.06 8.16 6.17
CA ASN A 18 -9.37 7.52 6.31
C ASN A 18 -10.41 8.56 6.70
N HIS A 19 -11.65 8.39 6.25
CA HIS A 19 -12.76 9.20 6.79
C HIS A 19 -13.06 8.76 8.22
N SER A 20 -12.92 7.46 8.53
CA SER A 20 -13.12 6.96 9.88
C SER A 20 -12.09 5.89 10.23
N PRO A 21 -11.00 6.25 10.92
CA PRO A 21 -10.00 5.30 11.41
C PRO A 21 -10.62 4.12 12.17
N LYS A 22 -11.67 4.37 12.95
CA LYS A 22 -12.40 3.34 13.71
C LYS A 22 -13.09 2.33 12.80
N LYS A 23 -13.72 2.76 11.69
CA LYS A 23 -14.34 1.84 10.74
C LYS A 23 -13.29 0.99 10.03
N PHE A 24 -12.15 1.59 9.67
CA PHE A 24 -11.05 0.83 9.09
C PHE A 24 -10.54 -0.25 10.05
N GLN A 25 -10.36 0.08 11.34
CA GLN A 25 -9.95 -0.90 12.35
C GLN A 25 -10.92 -2.08 12.50
N GLN A 26 -12.22 -1.90 12.23
CA GLN A 26 -13.22 -2.97 12.29
C GLN A 26 -13.04 -4.04 11.20
N LEU A 27 -12.33 -3.73 10.11
CA LEU A 27 -11.92 -4.74 9.13
C LEU A 27 -11.09 -5.84 9.79
N HIS A 28 -10.41 -5.51 10.90
CA HIS A 28 -9.55 -6.43 11.64
C HIS A 28 -8.65 -7.20 10.66
N LEU A 29 -7.88 -6.45 9.86
CA LEU A 29 -6.99 -7.02 8.86
C LEU A 29 -6.16 -8.14 9.50
N VAL A 30 -6.18 -9.32 8.87
CA VAL A 30 -5.68 -10.55 9.49
C VAL A 30 -4.22 -10.37 9.95
N GLY A 31 -3.98 -10.65 11.23
CA GLY A 31 -2.68 -10.51 11.88
C GLY A 31 -2.41 -9.13 12.48
N PHE A 32 -2.99 -8.04 11.97
CA PHE A 32 -2.77 -6.71 12.53
C PHE A 32 -3.51 -6.52 13.87
N LYS A 33 -2.82 -5.94 14.85
CA LYS A 33 -3.41 -5.53 16.12
C LYS A 33 -3.67 -4.03 16.09
N SER A 34 -4.84 -3.62 16.56
CA SER A 34 -5.13 -2.19 16.77
C SER A 34 -4.28 -1.64 17.91
N ILE A 35 -3.77 -0.43 17.74
CA ILE A 35 -3.19 0.41 18.78
C ILE A 35 -4.20 1.54 19.03
N PRO A 36 -5.10 1.39 20.02
CA PRO A 36 -6.25 2.29 20.18
C PRO A 36 -5.85 3.73 20.48
N MET A 37 -4.69 3.94 21.14
CA MET A 37 -4.25 5.25 21.59
C MET A 37 -3.84 6.21 20.46
N ILE A 38 -3.40 5.67 19.32
CA ILE A 38 -2.87 6.48 18.20
C ILE A 38 -3.61 6.22 16.89
N TYR A 39 -4.77 5.55 16.94
CA TYR A 39 -5.48 5.07 15.75
C TYR A 39 -4.53 4.34 14.78
N GLY A 40 -3.75 3.40 15.31
CA GLY A 40 -2.75 2.66 14.55
C GLY A 40 -3.09 1.19 14.38
N LEU A 41 -2.47 0.54 13.41
CA LEU A 41 -2.35 -0.91 13.31
C LEU A 41 -0.87 -1.28 13.43
N PHE A 42 -0.56 -2.41 14.08
CA PHE A 42 0.81 -2.90 14.14
C PHE A 42 0.85 -4.42 14.07
N ASN A 43 1.71 -4.94 13.20
CA ASN A 43 2.18 -6.32 13.20
C ASN A 43 3.38 -6.44 12.23
N TYR A 44 4.07 -7.59 12.23
CA TYR A 44 5.14 -7.90 11.27
C TYR A 44 6.29 -6.87 11.22
N GLY A 45 6.48 -6.11 12.29
CA GLY A 45 7.51 -5.07 12.37
C GLY A 45 7.20 -3.78 11.60
N ILE A 46 5.95 -3.60 11.14
CA ILE A 46 5.42 -2.38 10.51
C ILE A 46 4.23 -1.80 11.30
N GLY A 47 4.25 -0.49 11.52
CA GLY A 47 3.14 0.30 12.02
C GLY A 47 2.40 0.99 10.86
N ILE A 48 1.07 1.05 10.94
CA ILE A 48 0.24 1.78 9.98
C ILE A 48 -0.59 2.78 10.77
N HIS A 49 -0.32 4.06 10.59
CA HIS A 49 -1.14 5.12 11.18
C HIS A 49 -2.39 5.34 10.34
N LEU A 50 -3.55 5.42 10.98
CA LEU A 50 -4.82 5.75 10.32
C LEU A 50 -5.16 7.20 10.67
N LEU A 51 -5.01 8.08 9.70
CA LEU A 51 -5.17 9.52 9.85
C LEU A 51 -6.55 9.94 9.35
N GLU A 52 -7.32 10.63 10.20
CA GLU A 52 -8.65 11.11 9.82
C GLU A 52 -8.54 12.25 8.79
N SER A 53 -9.29 12.15 7.68
CA SER A 53 -9.35 13.19 6.64
C SER A 53 -10.69 13.16 5.89
N GLU A 54 -11.22 14.34 5.61
CA GLU A 54 -12.42 14.56 4.78
C GLU A 54 -12.13 14.48 3.27
N SER A 55 -10.85 14.52 2.87
CA SER A 55 -10.42 14.55 1.47
C SER A 55 -10.18 13.16 0.87
N VAL A 56 -10.74 12.12 1.49
CA VAL A 56 -10.60 10.73 1.00
C VAL A 56 -11.63 10.44 -0.10
N PRO A 57 -11.36 9.51 -1.03
CA PRO A 57 -12.36 9.07 -1.99
C PRO A 57 -13.62 8.63 -1.24
N THR A 58 -14.80 9.06 -1.69
CA THR A 58 -16.08 8.71 -1.05
C THR A 58 -16.94 7.79 -1.91
N LYS A 59 -16.53 7.54 -3.17
CA LYS A 59 -17.26 6.68 -4.09
C LYS A 59 -16.55 5.34 -4.22
N LYS A 60 -17.29 4.29 -3.87
CA LYS A 60 -16.93 2.91 -4.22
C LYS A 60 -17.23 2.73 -5.70
N GLU A 61 -16.19 2.80 -6.52
CA GLU A 61 -16.28 2.36 -7.90
C GLU A 61 -16.37 0.83 -7.94
N LYS A 62 -16.58 0.27 -9.13
CA LYS A 62 -16.53 -1.18 -9.30
C LYS A 62 -15.14 -1.68 -8.97
N ILE A 63 -15.02 -2.78 -8.23
CA ILE A 63 -13.72 -3.40 -7.93
C ILE A 63 -12.99 -3.67 -9.25
N ASN A 64 -11.83 -3.04 -9.40
CA ASN A 64 -10.95 -3.19 -10.55
C ASN A 64 -9.52 -3.51 -10.08
N PRO A 65 -9.07 -4.78 -10.17
CA PRO A 65 -7.74 -5.21 -9.73
C PRO A 65 -6.54 -4.40 -10.29
N LYS A 66 -6.75 -3.57 -11.32
CA LYS A 66 -5.72 -2.72 -11.94
C LYS A 66 -5.62 -1.32 -11.35
N ASP A 67 -6.54 -0.91 -10.49
CA ASP A 67 -6.49 0.41 -9.85
C ASP A 67 -5.43 0.45 -8.75
N ASN A 68 -5.09 1.66 -8.30
CA ASN A 68 -4.14 1.86 -7.21
C ASN A 68 -4.67 1.24 -5.91
N HIS A 69 -3.86 0.41 -5.25
CA HIS A 69 -4.25 -0.32 -4.04
C HIS A 69 -3.07 -0.51 -3.10
N ILE A 70 -3.38 -0.80 -1.84
CA ILE A 70 -2.42 -1.29 -0.84
C ILE A 70 -2.58 -2.80 -0.68
N SER A 71 -1.45 -3.50 -0.71
CA SER A 71 -1.42 -4.96 -0.63
C SER A 71 -0.94 -5.44 0.72
N PHE A 72 -1.63 -6.43 1.27
CA PHE A 72 -1.20 -7.15 2.47
C PHE A 72 -0.98 -8.62 2.16
N GLN A 73 -0.01 -9.19 2.84
CA GLN A 73 0.32 -10.59 2.69
C GLN A 73 -0.56 -11.46 3.60
N CYS A 74 -1.08 -12.59 3.09
CA CYS A 74 -1.74 -13.60 3.89
C CYS A 74 -1.37 -15.02 3.46
N SER A 75 -1.16 -15.91 4.44
CA SER A 75 -0.96 -17.35 4.20
C SER A 75 -2.27 -18.15 4.13
N ASP A 76 -3.37 -17.62 4.69
CA ASP A 76 -4.68 -18.28 4.71
C ASP A 76 -5.75 -17.39 4.07
N MET A 77 -5.79 -17.43 2.73
CA MET A 77 -6.79 -16.71 1.93
C MET A 77 -8.22 -17.12 2.27
N LYS A 78 -8.45 -18.37 2.67
CA LYS A 78 -9.79 -18.88 3.01
C LYS A 78 -10.32 -18.22 4.28
N GLN A 79 -9.46 -17.90 5.24
CA GLN A 79 -9.87 -17.15 6.43
C GLN A 79 -10.31 -15.73 6.06
N VAL A 80 -9.61 -15.07 5.15
CA VAL A 80 -9.95 -13.71 4.68
C VAL A 80 -11.31 -13.72 3.97
N ILE A 81 -11.51 -14.63 3.02
CA ILE A 81 -12.78 -14.76 2.28
C ILE A 81 -13.96 -14.93 3.24
N ARG A 82 -13.87 -15.89 4.18
CA ARG A 82 -14.95 -16.15 5.16
C ARG A 82 -15.31 -14.90 5.98
N LYS A 83 -14.30 -14.07 6.30
CA LYS A 83 -14.52 -12.83 7.06
C LYS A 83 -15.20 -11.75 6.22
N LEU A 84 -14.77 -11.57 4.98
CA LEU A 84 -15.40 -10.63 4.04
C LEU A 84 -16.86 -11.00 3.79
N GLU A 85 -17.14 -12.29 3.59
CA GLU A 85 -18.51 -12.81 3.43
C GLU A 85 -19.36 -12.57 4.68
N ALA A 86 -18.83 -12.84 5.88
CA ALA A 86 -19.54 -12.57 7.13
C ALA A 86 -19.85 -11.07 7.34
N MET A 87 -18.98 -10.20 6.84
CA MET A 87 -19.16 -8.75 6.86
C MET A 87 -19.97 -8.21 5.67
N LYS A 88 -20.37 -9.08 4.73
CA LYS A 88 -21.04 -8.72 3.46
C LYS A 88 -20.26 -7.69 2.63
N ILE A 89 -18.94 -7.84 2.61
CA ILE A 89 -18.04 -7.03 1.78
C ILE A 89 -17.87 -7.73 0.45
N GLU A 90 -18.15 -7.01 -0.64
CA GLU A 90 -17.90 -7.50 -2.00
C GLU A 90 -16.39 -7.63 -2.25
N TYR A 91 -16.01 -8.69 -2.96
CA TYR A 91 -14.63 -8.96 -3.31
C TYR A 91 -14.52 -9.57 -4.71
N VAL A 92 -13.34 -9.47 -5.32
CA VAL A 92 -12.96 -10.14 -6.56
C VAL A 92 -11.67 -10.90 -6.31
N THR A 93 -11.57 -12.11 -6.84
CA THR A 93 -10.32 -12.88 -6.82
C THR A 93 -9.66 -12.89 -8.20
N ALA A 94 -8.34 -12.98 -8.21
CA ALA A 94 -7.54 -13.18 -9.40
C ALA A 94 -6.41 -14.17 -9.08
N VAL A 95 -5.88 -14.80 -10.12
CA VAL A 95 -4.68 -15.63 -10.03
C VAL A 95 -3.72 -15.13 -11.10
N VAL A 96 -2.48 -14.88 -10.72
CA VAL A 96 -1.40 -14.53 -11.64
C VAL A 96 -0.31 -15.59 -11.55
N GLU A 97 0.42 -15.80 -12.65
CA GLU A 97 1.53 -16.74 -12.69
C GLU A 97 2.82 -15.98 -13.02
N GLU A 98 3.83 -16.11 -12.16
CA GLU A 98 5.14 -15.50 -12.34
C GLU A 98 6.23 -16.53 -12.09
N GLY A 99 7.04 -16.81 -13.12
CA GLY A 99 8.11 -17.81 -13.02
C GLY A 99 7.61 -19.24 -12.71
N GLY A 100 6.39 -19.59 -13.13
CA GLY A 100 5.75 -20.88 -12.83
C GLY A 100 5.19 -20.99 -11.41
N ILE A 101 5.19 -19.90 -10.63
CA ILE A 101 4.58 -19.82 -9.31
C ILE A 101 3.24 -19.11 -9.44
N GLN A 102 2.17 -19.75 -8.96
CA GLN A 102 0.85 -19.13 -8.90
C GLN A 102 0.73 -18.26 -7.64
N VAL A 103 0.23 -17.04 -7.84
CA VAL A 103 -0.07 -16.08 -6.78
C VAL A 103 -1.56 -15.80 -6.81
N ASP A 104 -2.22 -16.11 -5.70
CA ASP A 104 -3.61 -15.76 -5.47
C ASP A 104 -3.69 -14.32 -4.98
N GLN A 105 -4.63 -13.57 -5.57
CA GLN A 105 -4.93 -12.20 -5.21
C GLN A 105 -6.42 -12.08 -4.90
N LEU A 106 -6.74 -11.28 -3.89
CA LEU A 106 -8.11 -10.93 -3.52
C LEU A 106 -8.20 -9.43 -3.34
N PHE A 107 -9.17 -8.81 -4.01
CA PHE A 107 -9.39 -7.38 -4.02
C PHE A 107 -10.74 -7.05 -3.42
N PHE A 108 -10.79 -6.02 -2.58
CA PHE A 108 -12.02 -5.48 -2.02
C PHE A 108 -11.85 -4.00 -1.67
N HIS A 109 -12.96 -3.31 -1.45
CA HIS A 109 -12.93 -1.94 -0.94
C HIS A 109 -13.05 -1.92 0.58
N ASP A 110 -12.26 -1.07 1.22
CA ASP A 110 -12.44 -0.72 2.62
C ASP A 110 -13.75 0.10 2.82
N PRO A 111 -14.11 0.46 4.06
CA PRO A 111 -15.30 1.26 4.33
C PRO A 111 -15.31 2.62 3.60
N ASP A 112 -14.14 3.21 3.37
CA ASP A 112 -13.98 4.53 2.76
C ASP A 112 -13.91 4.43 1.22
N GLY A 113 -13.65 3.24 0.66
CA GLY A 113 -13.57 3.01 -0.79
C GLY A 113 -12.15 2.81 -1.31
N TYR A 114 -11.13 2.80 -0.45
CA TYR A 114 -9.78 2.41 -0.86
C TYR A 114 -9.74 0.94 -1.25
N MET A 115 -9.00 0.65 -2.32
CA MET A 115 -8.79 -0.71 -2.76
C MET A 115 -7.71 -1.38 -1.92
N ILE A 116 -8.05 -2.53 -1.35
CA ILE A 116 -7.16 -3.39 -0.61
C ILE A 116 -6.97 -4.69 -1.39
N GLU A 117 -5.72 -5.08 -1.56
CA GLU A 117 -5.34 -6.40 -2.04
C GLU A 117 -4.88 -7.27 -0.87
N ILE A 118 -5.28 -8.54 -0.85
CA ILE A 118 -4.63 -9.59 -0.08
C ILE A 118 -4.02 -10.59 -1.07
N CYS A 119 -2.72 -10.81 -0.98
CA CYS A 119 -2.01 -11.76 -1.83
C CYS A 119 -1.15 -12.75 -1.04
N ASN A 120 -0.76 -13.85 -1.69
CA ASN A 120 0.26 -14.78 -1.20
C ASN A 120 1.62 -14.60 -1.91
N CYS A 121 1.96 -13.34 -2.25
CA CYS A 121 3.16 -12.97 -2.98
C CYS A 121 4.49 -13.41 -2.32
N GLN A 122 4.49 -13.80 -1.04
CA GLN A 122 5.67 -14.39 -0.38
C GLN A 122 6.16 -15.69 -1.00
N ASN A 123 5.33 -16.33 -1.83
CA ASN A 123 5.72 -17.51 -2.58
C ASN A 123 6.75 -17.15 -3.66
N LEU A 124 6.82 -15.88 -4.08
CA LEU A 124 7.77 -15.40 -5.06
C LEU A 124 9.16 -15.18 -4.43
N PRO A 125 10.24 -15.38 -5.20
CA PRO A 125 11.59 -15.11 -4.73
C PRO A 125 11.79 -13.60 -4.50
N VAL A 126 12.21 -13.23 -3.28
CA VAL A 126 12.55 -11.84 -2.94
C VAL A 126 14.00 -11.53 -3.28
N LEU A 127 14.23 -10.45 -4.01
CA LEU A 127 15.57 -9.93 -4.29
C LEU A 127 15.79 -8.64 -3.48
N PRO A 128 16.94 -8.48 -2.80
CA PRO A 128 17.26 -7.24 -2.10
C PRO A 128 17.30 -6.06 -3.07
N LEU A 129 16.74 -4.93 -2.66
CA LEU A 129 16.97 -3.66 -3.35
C LEU A 129 18.45 -3.30 -3.15
N THR A 130 19.23 -3.35 -4.23
CA THR A 130 20.62 -2.93 -4.17
C THR A 130 20.71 -1.41 -4.13
N SER A 131 21.59 -0.87 -3.30
CA SER A 131 21.89 0.57 -3.30
C SER A 131 22.67 0.90 -4.57
N CYS A 132 21.98 1.19 -5.67
CA CYS A 132 22.62 1.82 -6.82
C CYS A 132 23.21 3.16 -6.36
N PRO A 133 24.50 3.46 -6.60
CA PRO A 133 25.02 4.80 -6.43
C PRO A 133 24.21 5.72 -7.35
N LEU A 134 23.35 6.55 -6.77
CA LEU A 134 22.73 7.64 -7.52
C LEU A 134 23.87 8.52 -8.03
N LYS A 135 24.18 8.42 -9.33
CA LYS A 135 24.99 9.43 -10.00
C LYS A 135 24.13 10.69 -10.00
N LEU A 136 24.33 11.53 -8.98
CA LEU A 136 23.84 12.89 -8.99
C LEU A 136 24.32 13.52 -10.30
N PRO A 137 23.42 14.13 -11.11
CA PRO A 137 23.86 14.88 -12.27
C PRO A 137 24.87 15.92 -11.76
N SER A 138 26.11 15.86 -12.29
CA SER A 138 27.12 16.85 -11.99
C SER A 138 26.53 18.21 -12.31
N SER A 139 26.57 19.15 -11.37
CA SER A 139 26.20 20.54 -11.60
C SER A 139 27.17 21.16 -12.59
N SER A 140 27.02 20.86 -13.89
CA SER A 140 27.52 21.72 -14.94
C SER A 140 26.53 22.86 -15.06
N SER A 141 26.91 23.99 -14.48
CA SER A 141 26.26 25.28 -14.69
C SER A 141 26.22 25.58 -16.19
N SER A 142 25.13 25.22 -16.86
CA SER A 142 24.77 25.76 -18.17
C SER A 142 23.37 26.34 -18.08
N ASN A 143 23.34 27.66 -17.90
CA ASN A 143 22.17 28.50 -18.09
C ASN A 143 21.44 28.08 -19.36
N THR A 144 20.28 27.45 -19.21
CA THR A 144 19.34 27.31 -20.32
C THR A 144 17.96 27.64 -19.76
N ALA A 145 17.42 28.75 -20.25
CA ALA A 145 16.16 29.32 -19.82
C ALA A 145 15.02 28.31 -19.99
N VAL A 146 14.18 28.21 -18.96
CA VAL A 146 12.94 27.43 -18.98
C VAL A 146 11.90 28.26 -19.74
N PRO A 147 11.24 27.76 -20.81
CA PRO A 147 10.11 28.46 -21.40
C PRO A 147 8.93 28.40 -20.44
N SER A 148 8.43 29.58 -20.04
CA SER A 148 7.18 29.75 -19.29
C SER A 148 6.02 29.14 -20.07
N LEU A 149 5.43 28.07 -19.55
CA LEU A 149 4.26 27.43 -20.14
C LEU A 149 3.13 27.31 -19.12
N TYR A 150 2.64 28.44 -18.64
CA TYR A 150 1.28 28.54 -18.11
C TYR A 150 0.61 29.82 -18.58
N GLY A 151 -0.40 29.62 -19.43
CA GLY A 151 -1.33 30.63 -19.88
C GLY A 151 -2.24 31.10 -18.76
N ARG A 152 -2.56 32.38 -18.84
CA ARG A 152 -3.43 33.16 -17.97
C ARG A 152 -4.88 32.63 -18.05
N SER A 153 -5.49 32.35 -16.90
CA SER A 153 -6.95 32.45 -16.69
C SER A 153 -7.17 33.20 -15.39
#